data_AF-A0A4Q3H5E9-F1
#
_entry.id   AF-A0A4Q3H5E9-F1
#
_cell.length_a   1.000
_cell.length_b   1.000
_cell.length_c   1.000
_cell.angle_alpha   90.00
_cell.angle_beta   90.00
_cell.angle_gamma   90.00
#
_symmetry.space_group_name_H-M   'P 1'
#
loop_
_entity.id
_entity.type
_entity.pdbx_description
1 polymer ?
#
loop_
_entity_poly.entity_id
_entity_poly.type
_entity_poly.pdbx_seq_one_letter_code
_entity_poly.pdbx_strand_id
1 'polypeptide(L)'
;MSKGSVAAPPEAPLDCPLCPRLFDFRTANAKAHPDWFNAPVPSFGDVSARFLIVGLAPGLQGANRTGRPFTGDYAGDLLYSTLDKFGFSTGKFQARPDDGLKLKGAIITNAVRCVPPENK
;
A
#
# COMPACT_ATOMS: atom_id res chain seq x y z
N MET A 1 4.93 7.08 -33.85
CA MET A 1 4.14 5.93 -33.36
C MET A 1 3.25 6.43 -32.24
N SER A 2 1.94 6.47 -32.48
CA SER A 2 0.97 6.96 -31.50
C SER A 2 0.98 6.04 -30.28
N LYS A 3 1.46 6.54 -29.13
CA LYS A 3 1.24 5.88 -27.84
C LYS A 3 -0.23 6.09 -27.49
N GLY A 4 -1.10 5.25 -28.05
CA GLY A 4 -2.43 5.06 -27.50
C GLY A 4 -2.25 4.65 -26.05
N SER A 5 -2.54 5.58 -25.13
CA SER A 5 -2.55 5.29 -23.70
C SER A 5 -3.63 4.25 -23.47
N VAL A 6 -3.25 2.99 -23.33
CA VAL A 6 -4.10 2.00 -22.68
C VAL A 6 -4.34 2.57 -21.30
N ALA A 7 -5.60 2.84 -20.97
CA ALA A 7 -5.96 3.34 -19.65
C ALA A 7 -5.35 2.39 -18.61
N ALA A 8 -4.38 2.88 -17.84
CA ALA A 8 -3.80 2.09 -16.77
C ALA A 8 -4.89 1.83 -15.73
N PRO A 9 -5.06 0.58 -15.25
CA PRO A 9 -5.98 0.32 -14.15
C PRO A 9 -5.56 1.14 -12.92
N PRO A 10 -6.51 1.54 -12.06
CA PRO A 10 -6.19 2.32 -10.87
C PRO A 10 -5.28 1.57 -9.91
N GLU A 11 -5.35 0.23 -9.93
CA GLU A 11 -4.49 -0.67 -9.17
C GLU A 11 -3.50 -1.36 -10.10
N ALA A 12 -2.23 -1.40 -9.69
CA ALA A 12 -1.23 -2.15 -10.43
C ALA A 12 -1.50 -3.66 -10.31
N PRO A 13 -1.41 -4.45 -11.40
CA PRO A 13 -1.45 -5.90 -11.33
C PRO A 13 -0.41 -6.44 -10.35
N LEU A 14 -0.71 -7.51 -9.62
CA LEU A 14 0.19 -8.05 -8.60
C LEU A 14 1.56 -8.48 -9.15
N ASP A 15 1.60 -8.85 -10.43
CA ASP A 15 2.77 -9.25 -11.19
C ASP A 15 3.40 -8.12 -12.02
N CYS A 16 2.95 -6.86 -11.86
CA CYS A 16 3.38 -5.71 -12.66
C CYS A 16 4.92 -5.59 -12.76
N PRO A 17 5.51 -5.67 -13.98
CA PRO A 17 6.96 -5.68 -14.18
C PRO A 17 7.54 -4.33 -14.61
N LEU A 18 6.74 -3.26 -14.65
CA LEU A 18 7.09 -1.99 -15.31
C LEU A 18 8.32 -1.27 -14.74
N CYS A 19 8.72 -1.58 -13.51
CA CYS A 19 9.85 -0.96 -12.84
C CYS A 19 10.89 -2.04 -12.49
N PRO A 20 11.87 -2.35 -13.38
CA PRO A 20 12.80 -3.47 -13.18
C PRO A 20 13.48 -3.46 -11.81
N ARG A 21 13.99 -2.31 -11.37
CA ARG A 21 14.60 -2.13 -10.04
C ARG A 21 13.68 -2.57 -8.89
N LEU A 22 12.40 -2.21 -8.95
CA LEU A 22 11.43 -2.53 -7.90
C LEU A 22 10.94 -3.98 -8.00
N PHE A 23 10.76 -4.46 -9.23
CA PHE A 23 10.36 -5.83 -9.53
C PHE A 23 11.42 -6.82 -9.03
N ASP A 24 12.68 -6.58 -9.36
CA ASP A 24 13.80 -7.43 -8.92
C ASP A 24 13.93 -7.42 -7.40
N PHE A 25 13.82 -6.24 -6.78
CA PHE A 25 13.91 -6.12 -5.34
C PHE A 25 12.77 -6.84 -4.61
N ARG A 26 11.51 -6.64 -5.00
CA ARG A 26 10.39 -7.36 -4.37
C ARG A 26 10.42 -8.87 -4.65
N THR A 27 10.93 -9.29 -5.81
CA THR A 27 11.09 -10.71 -6.15
C THR A 27 12.18 -11.37 -5.30
N ALA A 28 13.28 -10.68 -5.03
CA ALA A 28 14.29 -11.15 -4.08
C ALA A 28 13.71 -11.29 -2.67
N ASN A 29 12.91 -10.31 -2.22
CA ASN A 29 12.20 -10.38 -0.94
C ASN A 29 11.18 -11.52 -0.90
N ALA A 30 10.46 -11.81 -1.98
CA ALA A 30 9.55 -12.95 -2.07
C ALA A 30 10.25 -14.30 -1.87
N LYS A 31 11.51 -14.43 -2.33
CA LYS A 31 12.31 -15.64 -2.07
C LYS A 31 12.77 -15.75 -0.62
N ALA A 32 13.15 -14.62 -0.02
CA ALA A 32 13.61 -14.59 1.37
C ALA A 32 12.47 -14.70 2.40
N HIS A 33 11.30 -14.16 2.06
CA HIS A 33 10.11 -14.05 2.91
C HIS A 33 8.86 -14.47 2.12
N PRO A 34 8.67 -15.78 1.87
CA PRO A 34 7.59 -16.27 1.01
C PRO A 34 6.19 -16.08 1.59
N ASP A 35 6.08 -15.82 2.90
CA ASP A 35 4.84 -15.55 3.63
C ASP A 35 4.42 -14.07 3.60
N TRP A 36 5.28 -13.18 3.08
CA TRP A 36 5.01 -11.74 2.96
C TRP A 36 4.30 -11.40 1.65
N PHE A 37 3.64 -10.24 1.63
CA PHE A 37 2.87 -9.79 0.46
C PHE A 37 3.70 -9.61 -0.83
N ASN A 38 4.85 -8.93 -0.76
CA ASN A 38 5.86 -8.79 -1.84
C ASN A 38 5.33 -8.44 -3.26
N ALA A 39 4.22 -7.72 -3.34
CA ALA A 39 3.59 -7.30 -4.58
C ALA A 39 3.30 -5.78 -4.54
N PRO A 40 2.87 -5.14 -5.65
CA PRO A 40 2.34 -3.79 -5.61
C PRO A 40 1.22 -3.68 -4.57
N VAL A 41 1.43 -2.83 -3.57
CA VAL A 41 0.49 -2.64 -2.47
C VAL A 41 -0.76 -1.94 -3.01
N PRO A 42 -1.96 -2.54 -2.82
CA PRO A 42 -3.19 -1.94 -3.28
C PRO A 42 -3.56 -0.73 -2.44
N SER A 43 -4.43 0.11 -2.98
CA SER A 43 -5.09 1.14 -2.17
C SER A 43 -5.98 0.50 -1.10
N PHE A 44 -6.08 1.12 0.07
CA PHE A 44 -6.90 0.64 1.17
C PHE A 44 -7.95 1.68 1.55
N GLY A 45 -9.22 1.28 1.55
CA GLY A 45 -10.33 2.12 2.00
C GLY A 45 -11.53 2.09 1.07
N ASP A 46 -12.30 3.18 1.13
CA ASP A 46 -13.57 3.33 0.44
C ASP A 46 -13.36 3.82 -1.00
N VAL A 47 -13.79 3.05 -2.00
CA VAL A 47 -13.68 3.42 -3.42
C VAL A 47 -14.53 4.63 -3.81
N SER A 48 -15.50 5.01 -2.96
CA SER A 48 -16.32 6.21 -3.10
C SER A 48 -15.82 7.40 -2.25
N ALA A 49 -14.62 7.26 -1.66
CA ALA A 49 -14.03 8.26 -0.79
C ALA A 49 -13.91 9.64 -1.46
N ARG A 50 -14.13 10.68 -0.66
CA ARG A 50 -13.88 12.08 -1.06
C ARG A 50 -12.55 12.61 -0.53
N PHE A 51 -11.87 11.83 0.31
CA PHE A 51 -10.58 12.16 0.89
C PHE A 51 -9.54 11.10 0.51
N LEU A 52 -8.50 11.52 -0.19
CA LEU A 52 -7.40 10.66 -0.63
C LEU A 52 -6.12 11.03 0.12
N ILE A 53 -5.47 10.02 0.69
CA ILE A 53 -4.14 10.15 1.29
C ILE A 53 -3.15 9.41 0.39
N VAL A 54 -2.10 10.10 -0.03
CA VAL A 54 -1.06 9.54 -0.90
C VAL A 54 0.28 9.55 -0.16
N GLY A 55 0.78 8.36 0.18
CA GLY A 55 2.13 8.17 0.67
C GLY A 55 3.16 8.06 -0.45
N LEU A 56 4.44 7.99 -0.08
CA LEU A 56 5.54 7.86 -1.04
C LEU A 56 5.60 6.46 -1.66
N ALA A 57 5.90 5.46 -0.81
CA ALA A 57 6.08 4.06 -1.21
C ALA A 57 5.94 3.11 0.00
N PRO A 58 5.72 1.80 -0.21
CA PRO A 58 5.76 0.80 0.84
C PRO A 58 7.13 0.73 1.54
N GLY A 59 7.11 0.67 2.88
CA GLY A 59 8.28 0.24 3.65
C GLY A 59 8.45 -1.29 3.64
N LEU A 60 9.70 -1.76 3.77
CA LEU A 60 10.05 -3.18 3.67
C LEU A 60 9.34 -4.07 4.70
N GLN A 61 9.37 -3.71 5.99
CA GLN A 61 8.70 -4.46 7.07
C GLN A 61 7.24 -4.02 7.30
N GLY A 62 6.85 -2.91 6.67
CA GLY A 62 5.50 -2.37 6.70
C GLY A 62 4.65 -2.95 5.57
N ALA A 63 4.16 -2.09 4.68
CA ALA A 63 3.21 -2.46 3.64
C ALA A 63 3.73 -3.52 2.64
N ASN A 64 5.04 -3.66 2.42
CA ASN A 64 5.57 -4.76 1.60
C ASN A 64 5.36 -6.13 2.25
N ARG A 65 5.42 -6.19 3.58
CA ARG A 65 5.14 -7.39 4.34
C ARG A 65 3.63 -7.61 4.48
N THR A 66 2.91 -6.57 4.84
CA THR A 66 1.51 -6.68 5.29
C THR A 66 0.48 -6.55 4.17
N GLY A 67 0.85 -6.00 3.01
CA GLY A 67 -0.05 -5.76 1.89
C GLY A 67 -1.06 -4.63 2.09
N ARG A 68 -0.97 -3.88 3.19
CA ARG A 68 -1.83 -2.72 3.48
C ARG A 68 -0.98 -1.46 3.69
N PRO A 69 -1.29 -0.32 3.03
CA PRO A 69 -0.58 0.93 3.24
C PRO A 69 -0.43 1.28 4.73
N PHE A 70 0.74 1.79 5.10
CA PHE A 70 1.06 2.24 6.47
C PHE A 70 0.76 1.18 7.56
N THR A 71 0.90 -0.11 7.28
CA THR A 71 0.63 -1.17 8.25
C THR A 71 1.89 -1.96 8.56
N GLY A 72 2.21 -2.10 9.85
CA GLY A 72 3.42 -2.78 10.31
C GLY A 72 4.65 -1.85 10.46
N ASP A 73 4.44 -0.54 10.44
CA ASP A 73 5.44 0.48 10.74
C ASP A 73 4.86 1.56 11.68
N TYR A 74 5.75 2.39 12.25
CA TYR A 74 5.37 3.45 13.19
C TYR A 74 4.51 4.55 12.55
N ALA A 75 4.65 4.79 11.25
CA ALA A 75 3.85 5.80 10.55
C ALA A 75 2.35 5.42 10.58
N GLY A 76 2.05 4.12 10.53
CA GLY A 76 0.70 3.58 10.70
C GLY A 76 0.01 3.96 12.00
N ASP A 77 0.70 3.86 13.13
CA ASP A 77 0.10 4.12 14.45
C ASP A 77 -0.43 5.55 14.55
N LEU A 78 0.37 6.53 14.09
CA LEU A 78 -0.04 7.93 14.06
C LEU A 78 -1.15 8.17 13.04
N LEU A 79 -1.02 7.63 11.82
CA LEU A 79 -1.98 7.87 10.75
C LEU A 79 -3.37 7.31 11.11
N TYR A 80 -3.45 6.03 11.48
CA TYR A 80 -4.72 5.37 11.73
C TYR A 80 -5.39 5.87 13.02
N SER A 81 -4.64 6.19 14.07
CA SER A 81 -5.21 6.84 15.26
C SER A 81 -5.77 8.23 14.95
N THR A 82 -5.12 8.97 14.05
CA THR A 82 -5.62 10.27 13.59
C THR A 82 -6.91 10.12 12.78
N LEU A 83 -6.97 9.14 11.86
CA LEU A 83 -8.17 8.87 11.07
C LEU A 83 -9.36 8.47 11.96
N ASP A 84 -9.12 7.65 12.98
CA ASP A 84 -10.13 7.28 13.98
C ASP A 84 -10.65 8.51 14.73
N LYS A 85 -9.73 9.34 15.24
CA LYS A 85 -10.06 10.58 15.95
C LYS A 85 -10.96 11.53 15.13
N PHE A 86 -10.79 11.58 13.82
CA PHE A 86 -11.57 12.45 12.93
C PHE A 86 -12.77 11.73 12.27
N GLY A 87 -13.08 10.50 12.67
CA GLY A 87 -14.25 9.76 12.18
C GLY A 87 -14.12 9.19 10.77
N PHE A 88 -12.88 9.06 10.27
CA PHE A 88 -12.56 8.45 8.96
C PHE A 88 -12.31 6.94 9.04
N SER A 89 -12.41 6.32 10.21
CA SER A 89 -12.31 4.86 10.34
C SER A 89 -13.29 4.27 11.35
N THR A 90 -13.44 2.95 11.28
CA THR A 90 -14.15 2.11 12.24
C THR A 90 -13.31 0.87 12.54
N GLY A 91 -13.53 0.24 13.69
CA GLY A 91 -12.70 -0.88 14.16
C GLY A 91 -11.44 -0.41 14.88
N LYS A 92 -10.49 -1.32 15.11
CA LYS A 92 -9.26 -1.01 15.85
C LYS A 92 -8.05 -1.39 15.00
N PHE A 93 -7.16 -0.44 14.76
CA PHE A 93 -5.88 -0.73 14.13
C PHE A 93 -5.01 -1.57 15.09
N GLN A 94 -4.51 -2.70 14.61
CA GLN A 94 -3.61 -3.61 15.34
C GLN A 94 -2.34 -3.92 14.55
N ALA A 95 -1.98 -3.07 13.59
CA ALA A 95 -0.81 -3.25 12.72
C ALA A 95 -0.79 -4.60 11.96
N ARG A 96 -1.97 -5.16 11.67
CA ARG A 96 -2.15 -6.39 10.88
C ARG A 96 -3.27 -6.21 9.84
N PRO A 97 -3.17 -6.81 8.64
CA PRO A 97 -4.14 -6.58 7.57
C PRO A 97 -5.56 -7.07 7.90
N ASP A 98 -5.71 -8.03 8.81
CA ASP A 98 -6.95 -8.69 9.22
C ASP A 98 -7.54 -8.15 10.55
N ASP A 99 -7.09 -6.98 11.01
CA ASP A 99 -7.47 -6.40 12.31
C ASP A 99 -8.89 -5.80 12.38
N GLY A 100 -9.66 -5.87 11.30
CA GLY A 100 -11.04 -5.36 11.23
C GLY A 100 -11.15 -3.85 11.09
N LEU A 101 -10.04 -3.11 10.97
CA LEU A 101 -10.05 -1.70 10.62
C LEU A 101 -10.70 -1.50 9.24
N LYS A 102 -11.59 -0.51 9.12
CA LYS A 102 -12.15 -0.07 7.84
C LYS A 102 -12.12 1.45 7.76
N LEU A 103 -11.76 2.01 6.60
CA LEU A 103 -11.89 3.44 6.35
C LEU A 103 -13.31 3.79 5.89
N LYS A 104 -13.74 5.01 6.21
CA LYS A 104 -15.04 5.58 5.87
C LYS A 104 -14.84 6.93 5.20
N GLY A 105 -15.25 7.07 3.94
CA GLY A 105 -15.09 8.31 3.18
C GLY A 105 -13.64 8.71 2.89
N ALA A 106 -12.68 7.82 3.20
CA ALA A 106 -11.26 7.98 2.97
C ALA A 106 -10.68 6.75 2.27
N ILE A 107 -9.65 6.98 1.45
CA ILE A 107 -8.84 5.93 0.83
C ILE A 107 -7.37 6.33 0.91
N ILE A 108 -6.50 5.34 1.15
CA ILE A 108 -5.06 5.53 1.27
C ILE A 108 -4.37 4.76 0.15
N THR A 109 -3.39 5.39 -0.49
CA THR A 109 -2.54 4.77 -1.51
C THR A 109 -1.10 5.27 -1.40
N ASN A 110 -0.22 4.79 -2.29
CA ASN A 110 1.13 5.32 -2.47
C ASN A 110 1.36 5.75 -3.92
N ALA A 111 2.23 6.75 -4.11
CA ALA A 111 2.66 7.19 -5.44
C ALA A 111 3.43 6.07 -6.17
N VAL A 112 4.32 5.37 -5.45
CA VAL A 112 4.97 4.14 -5.91
C VAL A 112 4.34 2.96 -5.18
N ARG A 113 3.86 1.94 -5.91
CA ARG A 113 3.15 0.80 -5.30
C ARG A 113 4.07 -0.32 -4.81
N CYS A 114 5.33 -0.36 -5.22
CA CYS A 114 6.29 -1.41 -4.81
C CYS A 114 7.31 -0.85 -3.83
N VAL A 115 7.84 -1.71 -2.96
CA VAL A 115 8.94 -1.34 -2.07
C VAL A 115 10.19 -0.96 -2.86
N PRO A 116 10.74 0.25 -2.65
CA PRO A 116 12.03 0.61 -3.19
C PRO A 116 13.18 0.15 -2.28
N PRO A 117 14.30 -0.34 -2.83
CA PRO A 117 15.50 -0.54 -2.02
C PRO A 117 15.96 0.78 -1.40
N GLU A 118 16.44 0.72 -0.17
CA GLU A 118 16.90 1.87 0.64
C GLU A 118 15.84 2.97 0.87
N ASN A 119 14.56 2.70 0.61
CA ASN A 119 13.48 3.71 0.64
C ASN A 119 13.76 4.93 -0.27
N LYS A 120 14.48 4.73 -1.38
CA LYS A 120 14.79 5.76 -2.39
C LYS A 120 14.28 5.37 -3.77
#